data_AF-A0AAU6BUH9-F1
#
_entry.id   AF-A0AAU6BUH9-F1
#
_cell.length_a   1.000
_cell.length_b   1.000
_cell.length_c   1.000
_cell.angle_alpha   90.00
_cell.angle_beta   90.00
_cell.angle_gamma   90.00
#
_symmetry.space_group_name_H-M   'P 1'
#
loop_
_entity.id
_entity.type
_entity.pdbx_description
1 polymer ?
#
loop_
_entity_poly.entity_id
_entity_poly.type
_entity_poly.pdbx_seq_one_letter_code
_entity_poly.pdbx_strand_id
1 'polypeptide(L)'
;MIWLAALTPIVALLYGVTTTQPATAAAPGAPAGWSTVFTDDFNGSAGSAPSSANWKFDTGPGSSFGTGEIETMTDSTANTHLDGNGNLDITALGSGSSWTSGRIQTPTANVGAPAGGKLEVAASIQQPSPASGLGYWPAFWMLGPGQWPENGEIDIMEDVNALSDVAGTIHCGTSPGGPCNEGTGISSGLRACPGCQSGFHTYSMILDRTNTAAETITFYLDGSAYYTVTEAQVGTATWQAAFDHNQSIILDLAMGGAFPNAACGCTTPTAATTSGGTLSVDYVAAYTTTGGATGSTTQALPGTWAQCAAENGTCALNGTSAVAFGANGRFNYTTATGSTPCTTGVFGDPSSGVVKSCYAETAPPATNIWSSCASENATCSFSGVMTVAYGAAGSYRYATAPGGTPCTNAVFGDPIPGTAKSCYLVGPPPSFTTWTTCAAENGTCSFSGTHEVAYGANGQYVYGSFSGGTPCTNGVFGDPATGTPKYCYYQ
;
A
#
# COMPACT_ATOMS: atom_id res chain seq x y z
N MET A 1 65.09 47.70 4.32
CA MET A 1 64.09 47.70 5.41
C MET A 1 62.74 48.11 4.82
N ILE A 2 62.00 47.21 4.18
CA ILE A 2 60.59 47.46 3.80
C ILE A 2 59.80 46.13 3.86
N TRP A 3 59.04 46.00 4.95
CA TRP A 3 57.73 45.38 5.18
C TRP A 3 57.28 44.14 4.37
N LEU A 4 57.15 43.00 5.07
CA LEU A 4 56.25 41.90 4.71
C LEU A 4 54.79 42.32 5.01
N ALA A 5 53.91 42.25 4.02
CA ALA A 5 52.46 42.36 4.21
C ALA A 5 51.87 40.98 4.50
N ALA A 6 51.19 40.84 5.63
CA ALA A 6 50.46 39.63 6.01
C ALA A 6 49.12 39.58 5.25
N LEU A 7 48.84 38.45 4.59
CA LEU A 7 47.54 38.12 4.01
C LEU A 7 46.70 37.41 5.09
N THR A 8 45.62 38.05 5.54
CA THR A 8 44.56 37.42 6.34
C THR A 8 43.57 36.71 5.41
N PRO A 9 43.18 35.45 5.69
CA PRO A 9 42.13 34.79 4.93
C PRO A 9 40.76 35.31 5.36
N ILE A 10 39.97 35.78 4.40
CA ILE A 10 38.55 36.10 4.58
C ILE A 10 37.79 34.77 4.65
N VAL A 11 37.30 34.42 5.84
CA VAL A 11 36.31 33.34 6.01
C VAL A 11 34.96 33.90 5.58
N ALA A 12 34.50 33.49 4.40
CA ALA A 12 33.13 33.77 3.96
C ALA A 12 32.18 32.88 4.78
N LEU A 13 31.43 33.49 5.70
CA LEU A 13 30.26 32.87 6.31
C LEU A 13 29.22 32.64 5.22
N LEU A 14 29.05 31.38 4.80
CA LEU A 14 27.90 30.95 4.02
C LEU A 14 26.70 30.89 4.97
N TYR A 15 25.91 31.96 4.98
CA TYR A 15 24.54 31.89 5.52
C TYR A 15 23.75 30.95 4.61
N GLY A 16 23.37 29.78 5.14
CA GLY A 16 22.39 28.92 4.50
C GLY A 16 21.08 29.68 4.42
N VAL A 17 20.70 30.10 3.22
CA VAL A 17 19.37 30.63 2.96
C VAL A 17 18.42 29.43 3.05
N THR A 18 17.67 29.34 4.13
CA THR A 18 16.49 28.48 4.21
C THR A 18 15.48 29.03 3.22
N THR A 19 15.34 28.39 2.07
CA THR A 19 14.31 28.73 1.09
C THR A 19 12.97 28.25 1.66
N THR A 20 12.16 29.18 2.16
CA THR A 20 10.73 28.92 2.40
C THR A 20 10.09 28.57 1.07
N GLN A 21 9.65 27.32 0.92
CA GLN A 21 9.00 26.85 -0.31
C GLN A 21 7.63 27.54 -0.40
N PRO A 22 7.31 28.27 -1.49
CA PRO A 22 5.98 28.81 -1.67
C PRO A 22 4.97 27.67 -1.82
N ALA A 23 3.75 27.86 -1.30
CA ALA A 23 2.63 26.94 -1.49
C ALA A 23 2.51 26.59 -2.97
N THR A 24 2.70 25.31 -3.29
CA THR A 24 2.46 24.79 -4.62
C THR A 24 1.01 24.35 -4.61
N ALA A 25 0.12 25.12 -5.25
CA ALA A 25 -1.34 24.92 -5.25
C ALA A 25 -1.86 23.56 -5.82
N ALA A 26 -1.00 22.56 -5.93
CA ALA A 26 -1.33 21.18 -6.29
C ALA A 26 -0.44 20.23 -5.49
N ALA A 27 -1.02 19.16 -4.94
CA ALA A 27 -0.27 18.08 -4.32
C ALA A 27 0.75 17.52 -5.32
N PRO A 28 1.92 17.08 -4.83
CA PRO A 28 2.88 16.39 -5.66
C PRO A 28 2.22 15.18 -6.35
N GLY A 29 2.54 14.98 -7.63
CA GLY A 29 2.22 13.71 -8.28
C GLY A 29 2.94 12.55 -7.59
N ALA A 30 2.40 11.34 -7.74
CA ALA A 30 3.04 10.15 -7.18
C ALA A 30 4.50 10.01 -7.65
N PRO A 31 5.46 9.75 -6.74
CA PRO A 31 6.83 9.47 -7.12
C PRO A 31 6.94 8.27 -8.08
N ALA A 32 8.04 8.17 -8.82
CA ALA A 32 8.25 7.03 -9.71
C ALA A 32 8.14 5.69 -8.96
N GLY A 33 7.31 4.77 -9.47
CA GLY A 33 7.03 3.48 -8.82
C GLY A 33 5.89 3.50 -7.80
N TRP A 34 5.27 4.66 -7.56
CA TRP A 34 4.11 4.83 -6.71
C TRP A 34 2.86 5.19 -7.52
N SER A 35 1.69 4.92 -6.96
CA SER A 35 0.37 5.29 -7.50
C SER A 35 -0.39 6.11 -6.47
N THR A 36 -1.02 7.20 -6.91
CA THR A 36 -1.90 8.01 -6.05
C THR A 36 -3.14 7.20 -5.67
N VAL A 37 -3.44 7.14 -4.37
CA VAL A 37 -4.64 6.51 -3.80
C VAL A 37 -5.64 7.56 -3.36
N PHE A 38 -5.14 8.65 -2.78
CA PHE A 38 -5.93 9.78 -2.33
C PHE A 38 -5.15 11.06 -2.56
N THR A 39 -5.84 12.15 -2.90
CA THR A 39 -5.27 13.49 -2.95
C THR A 39 -6.38 14.51 -2.76
N ASP A 40 -6.08 15.59 -2.04
CA ASP A 40 -6.87 16.81 -1.99
C ASP A 40 -5.92 18.00 -1.91
N ASP A 41 -6.08 18.93 -2.84
CA ASP A 41 -5.26 20.15 -2.97
C ASP A 41 -6.03 21.38 -2.44
N PHE A 42 -7.18 21.16 -1.80
CA PHE A 42 -8.01 22.17 -1.13
C PHE A 42 -8.36 23.41 -1.98
N ASN A 43 -8.37 23.24 -3.29
CA ASN A 43 -8.74 24.27 -4.25
C ASN A 43 -10.25 24.57 -4.14
N GLY A 44 -10.59 25.84 -3.91
CA GLY A 44 -11.97 26.31 -3.85
C GLY A 44 -12.06 27.79 -3.49
N SER A 45 -13.29 28.30 -3.36
CA SER A 45 -13.51 29.70 -3.01
C SER A 45 -13.23 29.97 -1.53
N ALA A 46 -12.67 31.13 -1.21
CA ALA A 46 -12.49 31.56 0.18
C ALA A 46 -13.81 31.45 0.99
N GLY A 47 -13.74 30.83 2.16
CA GLY A 47 -14.86 30.64 3.08
C GLY A 47 -15.80 29.47 2.76
N SER A 48 -15.55 28.69 1.69
CA SER A 48 -16.32 27.46 1.45
C SER A 48 -15.81 26.30 2.31
N ALA A 49 -16.68 25.32 2.59
CA ALA A 49 -16.27 24.07 3.21
C ALA A 49 -15.39 23.22 2.26
N PRO A 50 -14.54 22.32 2.78
CA PRO A 50 -13.85 21.32 1.97
C PRO A 50 -14.84 20.37 1.26
N SER A 51 -14.36 19.71 0.20
CA SER A 51 -15.19 18.81 -0.63
C SER A 51 -15.78 17.66 0.20
N SER A 52 -17.11 17.55 0.21
CA SER A 52 -17.82 16.45 0.90
C SER A 52 -17.62 15.08 0.24
N ALA A 53 -17.04 15.04 -0.96
CA ALA A 53 -16.61 13.79 -1.58
C ALA A 53 -15.37 13.21 -0.88
N ASN A 54 -14.52 14.07 -0.30
CA ASN A 54 -13.25 13.71 0.31
C ASN A 54 -13.29 13.78 1.83
N TRP A 55 -14.19 14.57 2.42
CA TRP A 55 -14.21 14.87 3.84
C TRP A 55 -15.62 14.82 4.43
N LYS A 56 -15.73 14.30 5.65
CA LYS A 56 -16.90 14.46 6.53
C LYS A 56 -16.45 15.10 7.85
N PHE A 57 -17.36 15.83 8.48
CA PHE A 57 -17.13 16.47 9.77
C PHE A 57 -17.46 15.52 10.92
N ASP A 58 -16.57 15.45 11.91
CA ASP A 58 -16.90 14.91 13.22
C ASP A 58 -17.29 16.07 14.12
N THR A 59 -18.56 16.11 14.55
CA THR A 59 -19.11 17.21 15.35
C THR A 59 -19.50 16.75 16.73
N GLY A 60 -19.35 17.61 17.73
CA GLY A 60 -19.77 17.31 19.09
C GLY A 60 -18.80 17.85 20.15
N PRO A 61 -19.09 17.61 21.44
CA PRO A 61 -18.22 18.05 22.51
C PRO A 61 -16.93 17.24 22.54
N GLY A 62 -15.81 17.93 22.72
CA GLY A 62 -14.44 17.42 22.79
C GLY A 62 -14.27 16.27 23.78
N SER A 63 -15.00 16.36 24.89
CA SER A 63 -15.06 15.32 25.93
C SER A 63 -15.49 13.94 25.44
N SER A 64 -16.05 13.83 24.23
CA SER A 64 -16.43 12.56 23.59
C SER A 64 -15.32 11.90 22.77
N PHE A 65 -14.21 12.59 22.50
CA PHE A 65 -13.09 12.06 21.69
C PHE A 65 -12.01 11.34 22.53
N GLY A 66 -12.23 11.16 23.83
CA GLY A 66 -11.43 10.25 24.67
C GLY A 66 -10.13 10.83 25.26
N THR A 67 -9.80 12.07 24.92
CA THR A 67 -8.52 12.72 25.30
C THR A 67 -8.65 13.75 26.44
N GLY A 68 -9.88 14.11 26.81
CA GLY A 68 -10.18 15.17 27.77
C GLY A 68 -10.09 16.59 27.20
N GLU A 69 -10.04 16.73 25.87
CA GLU A 69 -10.18 18.00 25.15
C GLU A 69 -11.57 18.65 25.38
N ILE A 70 -11.66 19.98 25.20
CA ILE A 70 -12.77 20.80 25.73
C ILE A 70 -13.52 21.62 24.67
N GLU A 71 -13.02 21.67 23.44
CA GLU A 71 -13.71 22.35 22.35
C GLU A 71 -15.03 21.67 21.99
N THR A 72 -15.85 22.35 21.20
CA THR A 72 -16.92 21.70 20.44
C THR A 72 -16.49 21.68 18.99
N MET A 73 -16.31 20.49 18.43
CA MET A 73 -16.05 20.33 17.01
C MET A 73 -17.34 20.65 16.22
N THR A 74 -17.23 21.46 15.18
CA THR A 74 -18.38 21.92 14.38
C THR A 74 -18.16 21.70 12.88
N ASP A 75 -19.25 21.75 12.12
CA ASP A 75 -19.26 21.80 10.65
C ASP A 75 -19.33 23.24 10.11
N SER A 76 -19.10 24.24 10.97
CA SER A 76 -19.14 25.64 10.59
C SER A 76 -17.89 26.02 9.80
N THR A 77 -18.07 26.81 8.74
CA THR A 77 -16.95 27.44 8.02
C THR A 77 -16.22 28.50 8.84
N ALA A 78 -16.72 28.89 10.02
CA ALA A 78 -15.93 29.65 10.97
C ALA A 78 -14.77 28.82 11.56
N ASN A 79 -14.92 27.50 11.64
CA ASN A 79 -13.91 26.60 12.15
C ASN A 79 -13.14 25.89 11.03
N THR A 80 -13.79 25.45 9.95
CA THR A 80 -13.14 24.70 8.88
C THR A 80 -13.54 25.23 7.51
N HIS A 81 -12.61 25.85 6.79
CA HIS A 81 -12.90 26.46 5.49
C HIS A 81 -11.70 26.48 4.55
N LEU A 82 -11.95 26.69 3.27
CA LEU A 82 -10.90 26.95 2.28
C LEU A 82 -10.54 28.44 2.31
N ASP A 83 -9.26 28.76 2.22
CA ASP A 83 -8.75 30.14 2.27
C ASP A 83 -8.89 30.90 0.93
N GLY A 84 -9.15 30.18 -0.16
CA GLY A 84 -9.23 30.71 -1.52
C GLY A 84 -7.91 30.73 -2.30
N ASN A 85 -6.81 30.29 -1.68
CA ASN A 85 -5.46 30.21 -2.26
C ASN A 85 -4.94 28.76 -2.37
N GLY A 86 -5.82 27.77 -2.19
CA GLY A 86 -5.49 26.35 -2.25
C GLY A 86 -5.20 25.72 -0.90
N ASN A 87 -5.62 26.33 0.21
CA ASN A 87 -5.42 25.75 1.54
C ASN A 87 -6.74 25.51 2.26
N LEU A 88 -6.76 24.47 3.10
CA LEU A 88 -7.74 24.27 4.15
C LEU A 88 -7.24 24.90 5.45
N ASP A 89 -8.10 25.69 6.10
CA ASP A 89 -7.87 26.26 7.42
C ASP A 89 -8.81 25.63 8.45
N ILE A 90 -8.22 25.02 9.49
CA ILE A 90 -8.91 24.58 10.71
C ILE A 90 -8.54 25.54 11.84
N THR A 91 -9.49 26.36 12.30
CA THR A 91 -9.27 27.45 13.27
C THR A 91 -9.99 27.17 14.59
N ALA A 92 -9.23 27.21 15.68
CA ALA A 92 -9.78 27.12 17.03
C ALA A 92 -10.21 28.52 17.51
N LEU A 93 -11.49 28.65 17.87
CA LEU A 93 -12.13 29.90 18.27
C LEU A 93 -12.55 29.84 19.74
N GLY A 94 -11.91 30.69 20.56
CA GLY A 94 -12.21 30.85 21.98
C GLY A 94 -13.13 32.05 22.27
N SER A 95 -14.08 31.85 23.18
CA SER A 95 -14.93 32.89 23.77
C SER A 95 -15.08 32.64 25.27
N GLY A 96 -14.26 33.29 26.08
CA GLY A 96 -14.17 33.01 27.52
C GLY A 96 -13.56 31.63 27.77
N SER A 97 -14.26 30.76 28.48
CA SER A 97 -13.83 29.37 28.73
C SER A 97 -14.34 28.38 27.67
N SER A 98 -15.13 28.83 26.69
CA SER A 98 -15.69 27.98 25.64
C SER A 98 -14.85 28.06 24.38
N TRP A 99 -14.66 26.91 23.73
CA TRP A 99 -13.89 26.78 22.49
C TRP A 99 -14.70 26.03 21.44
N THR A 100 -14.56 26.43 20.18
CA THR A 100 -14.98 25.61 19.04
C THR A 100 -13.80 25.36 18.11
N SER A 101 -13.82 24.24 17.40
CA SER A 101 -12.80 23.90 16.42
C SER A 101 -13.38 23.00 15.32
N GLY A 102 -12.50 22.46 14.47
CA GLY A 102 -12.85 21.54 13.40
C GLY A 102 -12.11 20.22 13.52
N ARG A 103 -12.81 19.15 13.13
CA ARG A 103 -12.29 17.81 12.93
C ARG A 103 -12.93 17.23 11.68
N ILE A 104 -12.12 16.87 10.71
CA ILE A 104 -12.57 16.23 9.48
C ILE A 104 -11.84 14.93 9.26
N GLN A 105 -12.53 13.98 8.63
CA GLN A 105 -11.96 12.70 8.26
C GLN A 105 -12.44 12.26 6.89
N THR A 106 -11.70 11.37 6.24
CA THR A 106 -12.18 10.75 5.00
C THR A 106 -13.50 9.98 5.25
N PRO A 107 -14.47 10.02 4.32
CA PRO A 107 -15.76 9.35 4.51
C PRO A 107 -15.64 7.86 4.81
N THR A 108 -14.65 7.21 4.20
CA THR A 108 -14.31 5.79 4.34
C THR A 108 -12.82 5.62 4.61
N ALA A 109 -12.48 4.47 5.22
CA ALA A 109 -11.11 4.02 5.35
C ALA A 109 -10.63 3.46 4.00
N ASN A 110 -9.80 4.21 3.29
CA ASN A 110 -9.42 3.93 1.90
C ASN A 110 -7.91 3.94 1.63
N VAL A 111 -7.09 4.25 2.64
CA VAL A 111 -5.62 4.25 2.51
C VAL A 111 -5.00 3.14 3.35
N GLY A 112 -4.17 2.31 2.73
CA GLY A 112 -3.56 1.15 3.37
C GLY A 112 -2.38 0.67 2.55
N ALA A 113 -1.34 0.16 3.21
CA ALA A 113 -0.22 -0.44 2.49
C ALA A 113 -0.64 -1.82 1.98
N PRO A 114 -0.51 -2.10 0.67
CA PRO A 114 -0.71 -3.46 0.19
C PRO A 114 0.35 -4.38 0.80
N ALA A 115 0.00 -5.65 1.02
CA ALA A 115 0.99 -6.63 1.47
C ALA A 115 2.16 -6.68 0.47
N GLY A 116 3.38 -6.58 0.98
CA GLY A 116 4.57 -6.46 0.14
C GLY A 116 4.86 -5.04 -0.37
N GLY A 117 4.00 -4.08 -0.11
CA GLY A 117 4.15 -2.73 -0.64
C GLY A 117 4.44 -1.73 0.44
N LYS A 118 4.33 -0.48 0.04
CA LYS A 118 4.44 0.66 0.92
C LYS A 118 3.22 1.53 0.75
N LEU A 119 2.77 2.13 1.84
CA LEU A 119 1.90 3.30 1.83
C LEU A 119 2.74 4.48 2.28
N GLU A 120 2.63 5.59 1.57
CA GLU A 120 3.06 6.89 2.03
C GLU A 120 1.80 7.74 2.23
N VAL A 121 1.67 8.39 3.37
CA VAL A 121 0.64 9.40 3.61
C VAL A 121 1.33 10.68 4.03
N ALA A 122 1.06 11.77 3.32
CA ALA A 122 1.77 13.03 3.44
C ALA A 122 0.79 14.21 3.45
N ALA A 123 1.11 15.24 4.22
CA ALA A 123 0.43 16.52 4.17
C ALA A 123 1.44 17.67 4.28
N SER A 124 1.18 18.75 3.56
CA SER A 124 1.92 20.01 3.68
C SER A 124 1.12 20.93 4.60
N ILE A 125 1.66 21.20 5.79
CA ILE A 125 0.93 21.83 6.89
C ILE A 125 1.75 22.98 7.48
N GLN A 126 1.08 24.09 7.78
CA GLN A 126 1.56 25.12 8.69
C GLN A 126 0.81 25.00 10.02
N GLN A 127 1.56 24.85 11.11
CA GLN A 127 1.00 24.72 12.46
C GLN A 127 0.44 26.05 12.99
N PRO A 128 -0.51 25.99 13.95
CA PRO A 128 -1.04 27.18 14.61
C PRO A 128 0.06 28.03 15.28
N SER A 129 0.03 29.34 15.03
CA SER A 129 0.90 30.32 15.70
C SER A 129 0.08 31.37 16.50
N PRO A 130 -0.72 30.94 17.51
CA PRO A 130 -1.39 31.88 18.40
C PRO A 130 -0.36 32.64 19.24
N ALA A 131 -0.69 33.87 19.67
CA ALA A 131 0.20 34.65 20.53
C ALA A 131 0.45 33.98 21.90
N SER A 132 -0.46 33.14 22.36
CA SER A 132 -0.33 32.28 23.55
C SER A 132 -1.05 30.94 23.30
N GLY A 133 -0.26 29.87 23.18
CA GLY A 133 -0.72 28.60 22.61
C GLY A 133 -1.06 27.48 23.59
N LEU A 134 -0.98 27.69 24.92
CA LEU A 134 -1.25 26.61 25.88
C LEU A 134 -2.64 25.97 25.65
N GLY A 135 -2.66 24.68 25.33
CA GLY A 135 -3.86 23.91 25.00
C GLY A 135 -4.12 23.69 23.52
N TYR A 136 -3.45 24.39 22.60
CA TYR A 136 -3.56 24.05 21.17
C TYR A 136 -2.98 22.64 20.92
N TRP A 137 -3.70 21.79 20.20
CA TRP A 137 -3.28 20.43 19.84
C TRP A 137 -3.67 20.14 18.38
N PRO A 138 -2.87 20.60 17.40
CA PRO A 138 -3.04 20.22 16.00
C PRO A 138 -2.67 18.74 15.77
N ALA A 139 -3.46 18.06 14.93
CA ALA A 139 -3.19 16.68 14.56
C ALA A 139 -3.43 16.40 13.07
N PHE A 140 -2.55 15.59 12.48
CA PHE A 140 -2.71 14.92 11.19
C PHE A 140 -2.36 13.45 11.38
N TRP A 141 -3.36 12.58 11.20
CA TRP A 141 -3.28 11.22 11.69
C TRP A 141 -4.20 10.28 10.92
N MET A 142 -4.11 8.99 11.24
CA MET A 142 -4.86 7.92 10.61
C MET A 142 -5.47 7.00 11.64
N LEU A 143 -6.66 6.48 11.34
CA LEU A 143 -7.38 5.58 12.24
C LEU A 143 -8.02 4.41 11.50
N GLY A 144 -7.78 3.19 11.99
CA GLY A 144 -8.43 2.00 11.47
C GLY A 144 -9.89 1.86 11.88
N PRO A 145 -10.73 1.22 11.04
CA PRO A 145 -12.12 0.99 11.36
C PRO A 145 -12.26 -0.06 12.46
N GLY A 146 -12.96 0.26 13.55
CA GLY A 146 -13.31 -0.71 14.59
C GLY A 146 -13.08 -0.21 16.00
N GLN A 147 -12.58 -1.08 16.86
CA GLN A 147 -12.31 -0.78 18.27
C GLN A 147 -10.89 -0.25 18.43
N TRP A 148 -10.77 0.92 19.07
CA TRP A 148 -9.48 1.45 19.49
C TRP A 148 -9.00 0.75 20.77
N PRO A 149 -7.69 0.48 20.95
CA PRO A 149 -6.60 0.71 20.00
C PRO A 149 -6.31 -0.51 19.10
N GLU A 150 -7.08 -1.59 19.20
CA GLU A 150 -6.83 -2.85 18.49
C GLU A 150 -6.69 -2.64 16.97
N ASN A 151 -7.56 -1.80 16.40
CA ASN A 151 -7.57 -1.49 14.97
C ASN A 151 -6.57 -0.41 14.52
N GLY A 152 -5.67 0.01 15.39
CA GLY A 152 -4.54 0.85 15.01
C GLY A 152 -4.86 2.34 14.84
N GLU A 153 -3.91 3.15 15.29
CA GLU A 153 -3.83 4.60 15.08
C GLU A 153 -2.40 4.94 14.67
N ILE A 154 -2.27 5.90 13.74
CA ILE A 154 -0.96 6.40 13.31
C ILE A 154 -1.01 7.92 13.29
N ASP A 155 -0.37 8.53 14.27
CA ASP A 155 -0.29 9.98 14.43
C ASP A 155 0.94 10.48 13.67
N ILE A 156 0.72 11.05 12.49
CA ILE A 156 1.80 11.45 11.57
C ILE A 156 2.43 12.76 12.03
N MET A 157 1.59 13.66 12.53
CA MET A 157 1.98 14.93 13.14
C MET A 157 1.04 15.25 14.29
N GLU A 158 1.60 15.36 15.48
CA GLU A 158 1.00 16.08 16.59
C GLU A 158 1.97 17.15 17.10
N ASP A 159 1.44 18.31 17.47
CA ASP A 159 2.12 19.30 18.32
C ASP A 159 1.18 19.65 19.48
N VAL A 160 1.73 20.23 20.54
CA VAL A 160 0.93 20.76 21.63
C VAL A 160 1.44 22.13 22.05
N ASN A 161 0.56 22.93 22.63
CA ASN A 161 0.91 24.19 23.28
C ASN A 161 1.55 25.25 22.36
N ALA A 162 1.47 25.07 21.03
CA ALA A 162 2.20 25.84 20.03
C ALA A 162 3.72 25.85 20.31
N LEU A 163 4.30 24.66 20.53
CA LEU A 163 5.74 24.53 20.77
C LEU A 163 6.57 24.62 19.49
N SER A 164 5.94 24.48 18.32
CA SER A 164 6.63 24.33 17.03
C SER A 164 7.45 23.04 17.02
N ASP A 165 6.87 21.97 17.56
CA ASP A 165 7.42 20.64 17.61
C ASP A 165 6.60 19.68 16.73
N VAL A 166 7.04 18.44 16.64
CA VAL A 166 6.32 17.33 16.02
C VAL A 166 6.51 16.05 16.82
N ALA A 167 5.45 15.28 17.00
CA ALA A 167 5.50 13.90 17.45
C ALA A 167 4.92 12.98 16.38
N GLY A 168 5.55 11.82 16.23
CA GLY A 168 5.04 10.68 15.47
C GLY A 168 4.77 9.52 16.43
N THR A 169 3.55 9.00 16.43
CA THR A 169 3.09 7.99 17.40
C THR A 169 2.31 6.89 16.70
N ILE A 170 2.37 5.67 17.25
CA ILE A 170 1.40 4.62 16.92
C ILE A 170 0.68 4.14 18.17
N HIS A 171 -0.61 3.83 18.04
CA HIS A 171 -1.40 3.11 19.02
C HIS A 171 -1.87 1.76 18.46
N CYS A 172 -1.83 0.72 19.28
CA CYS A 172 -2.16 -0.64 18.91
C CYS A 172 -2.42 -1.58 20.11
N GLY A 173 -3.15 -2.66 19.86
CA GLY A 173 -3.34 -3.72 20.85
C GLY A 173 -4.37 -3.36 21.91
N THR A 174 -3.97 -3.23 23.18
CA THR A 174 -4.91 -3.15 24.32
C THR A 174 -4.62 -1.98 25.24
N SER A 175 -5.67 -1.27 25.65
CA SER A 175 -5.60 -0.17 26.62
C SER A 175 -6.21 -0.54 27.98
N PRO A 176 -5.62 -0.12 29.11
CA PRO A 176 -4.34 0.61 29.23
C PRO A 176 -3.11 -0.30 29.10
N GLY A 177 -1.96 0.26 28.73
CA GLY A 177 -0.70 -0.46 28.59
C GLY A 177 -0.61 -1.33 27.34
N GLY A 178 -0.51 -2.64 27.49
CA GLY A 178 -0.36 -3.54 26.34
C GLY A 178 0.96 -3.36 25.58
N PRO A 179 1.08 -3.96 24.38
CA PRO A 179 2.33 -3.95 23.60
C PRO A 179 2.74 -2.55 23.13
N CYS A 180 1.78 -1.63 23.00
CA CYS A 180 2.02 -0.28 22.49
C CYS A 180 2.04 0.78 23.60
N ASN A 181 2.03 0.37 24.88
CA ASN A 181 2.06 1.26 26.04
C ASN A 181 0.94 2.32 26.01
N GLU A 182 -0.28 1.84 25.84
CA GLU A 182 -1.50 2.63 25.69
C GLU A 182 -1.79 3.51 26.89
N GLY A 183 -2.21 4.73 26.57
CA GLY A 183 -2.11 5.92 27.42
C GLY A 183 -0.97 6.86 26.99
N THR A 184 -0.01 6.37 26.21
CA THR A 184 1.04 7.18 25.57
C THR A 184 1.35 6.72 24.14
N GLY A 185 1.17 5.44 23.82
CA GLY A 185 1.55 4.90 22.52
C GLY A 185 3.07 4.68 22.40
N ILE A 186 3.50 4.18 21.24
CA ILE A 186 4.93 4.11 20.89
C ILE A 186 5.28 5.41 20.16
N SER A 187 5.68 6.41 20.95
CA SER A 187 5.89 7.78 20.46
C SER A 187 7.35 8.15 20.29
N SER A 188 7.64 8.99 19.30
CA SER A 188 8.92 9.68 19.17
C SER A 188 9.20 10.63 20.35
N GLY A 189 8.16 11.02 21.09
CA GLY A 189 8.13 12.23 21.89
C GLY A 189 8.19 13.48 20.99
N LEU A 190 7.94 14.66 21.57
CA LEU A 190 8.07 15.92 20.85
C LEU A 190 9.51 16.13 20.35
N ARG A 191 9.63 16.42 19.06
CA ARG A 191 10.88 16.75 18.36
C ARG A 191 10.78 18.16 17.82
N ALA A 192 11.87 18.91 17.95
CA ALA A 192 11.92 20.27 17.45
C ALA A 192 11.57 20.34 15.96
N CYS A 193 10.62 21.19 15.59
CA CYS A 193 10.39 21.62 14.22
C CYS A 193 10.51 23.16 14.10
N PRO A 194 11.75 23.68 14.02
CA PRO A 194 11.94 25.11 13.81
C PRO A 194 11.30 25.56 12.50
N GLY A 195 10.33 26.46 12.58
CA GLY A 195 9.67 27.06 11.42
C GLY A 195 8.30 26.49 11.10
N CYS A 196 7.89 25.38 11.72
CA CYS A 196 6.59 24.73 11.49
C CYS A 196 5.37 25.66 11.70
N GLN A 197 5.51 26.71 12.52
CA GLN A 197 4.48 27.73 12.72
C GLN A 197 4.52 28.89 11.71
N SER A 198 5.65 29.07 11.02
CA SER A 198 5.94 30.22 10.16
C SER A 198 5.80 29.94 8.67
N GLY A 199 5.57 28.69 8.29
CA GLY A 199 5.36 28.27 6.91
C GLY A 199 4.95 26.81 6.82
N PHE A 200 4.72 26.35 5.60
CA PHE A 200 4.37 24.96 5.33
C PHE A 200 5.58 24.04 5.43
N HIS A 201 5.36 22.91 6.09
CA HIS A 201 6.30 21.79 6.18
C HIS A 201 5.59 20.51 5.74
N THR A 202 6.33 19.58 5.14
CA THR A 202 5.77 18.28 4.75
C THR A 202 5.95 17.28 5.88
N TYR A 203 4.83 16.82 6.43
CA TYR A 203 4.78 15.72 7.39
C TYR A 203 4.34 14.48 6.65
N SER A 204 5.12 13.40 6.74
CA SER A 204 4.72 12.14 6.11
C SER A 204 5.09 10.93 6.93
N MET A 205 4.40 9.84 6.65
CA MET A 205 4.73 8.52 7.17
C MET A 205 4.85 7.54 6.01
N ILE A 206 5.72 6.54 6.16
CA ILE A 206 5.77 5.37 5.28
C ILE A 206 5.54 4.11 6.10
N LEU A 207 4.43 3.43 5.84
CA LEU A 207 4.20 2.05 6.27
C LEU A 207 4.80 1.12 5.22
N ASP A 208 5.94 0.52 5.55
CA ASP A 208 6.68 -0.40 4.70
C ASP A 208 6.35 -1.85 5.07
N ARG A 209 5.62 -2.50 4.17
CA ARG A 209 5.19 -3.90 4.25
C ARG A 209 5.90 -4.79 3.23
N THR A 210 7.00 -4.32 2.63
CA THR A 210 7.76 -5.06 1.60
C THR A 210 8.33 -6.37 2.11
N ASN A 211 8.73 -6.40 3.38
CA ASN A 211 9.02 -7.64 4.09
C ASN A 211 7.90 -7.92 5.09
N THR A 212 6.99 -8.83 4.75
CA THR A 212 5.80 -9.17 5.57
C THR A 212 6.13 -9.89 6.88
N ALA A 213 7.41 -10.11 7.17
CA ALA A 213 7.89 -10.65 8.45
C ALA A 213 8.68 -9.61 9.28
N ALA A 214 8.84 -8.39 8.76
CA ALA A 214 9.53 -7.29 9.44
C ALA A 214 9.04 -5.95 8.88
N GLU A 215 7.77 -5.64 9.13
CA GLU A 215 7.15 -4.39 8.69
C GLU A 215 7.59 -3.21 9.55
N THR A 216 7.55 -1.99 8.99
CA THR A 216 7.93 -0.76 9.70
C THR A 216 7.01 0.41 9.37
N ILE A 217 6.87 1.34 10.31
CA ILE A 217 6.30 2.67 10.10
C ILE A 217 7.42 3.67 10.38
N THR A 218 7.78 4.48 9.39
CA THR A 218 8.77 5.56 9.55
C THR A 218 8.13 6.91 9.32
N PHE A 219 8.38 7.86 10.22
CA PHE A 219 7.89 9.23 10.18
C PHE A 219 8.97 10.17 9.66
N TYR A 220 8.54 11.14 8.83
CA TYR A 220 9.39 12.08 8.12
C TYR A 220 8.88 13.51 8.33
N LEU A 221 9.83 14.44 8.45
CA LEU A 221 9.61 15.88 8.39
C LEU A 221 10.47 16.42 7.25
N ASP A 222 9.86 17.08 6.27
CA ASP A 222 10.50 17.60 5.06
C ASP A 222 11.38 16.55 4.35
N GLY A 223 10.87 15.31 4.26
CA GLY A 223 11.55 14.17 3.66
C GLY A 223 12.69 13.58 4.52
N SER A 224 12.97 14.13 5.71
CA SER A 224 13.97 13.62 6.64
C SER A 224 13.32 12.70 7.68
N ALA A 225 13.72 11.43 7.71
CA ALA A 225 13.24 10.48 8.71
C ALA A 225 13.69 10.89 10.11
N TYR A 226 12.76 10.93 11.07
CA TYR A 226 13.07 11.27 12.47
C TYR A 226 12.67 10.19 13.48
N TYR A 227 11.80 9.25 13.10
CA TYR A 227 11.37 8.18 13.99
C TYR A 227 10.89 6.94 13.21
N THR A 228 11.15 5.74 13.74
CA THR A 228 10.73 4.47 13.14
C THR A 228 10.22 3.52 14.22
N VAL A 229 9.05 2.94 13.98
CA VAL A 229 8.49 1.84 14.75
C VAL A 229 8.51 0.58 13.91
N THR A 230 8.83 -0.56 14.52
CA THR A 230 8.99 -1.83 13.83
C THR A 230 8.02 -2.87 14.39
N GLU A 231 7.49 -3.75 13.55
CA GLU A 231 6.63 -4.88 13.92
C GLU A 231 7.15 -5.67 15.13
N ALA A 232 8.47 -5.90 15.17
CA ALA A 232 9.13 -6.66 16.24
C ALA A 232 8.94 -6.06 17.65
N GLN A 233 8.61 -4.77 17.78
CA GLN A 233 8.38 -4.11 19.08
C GLN A 233 7.05 -4.54 19.72
N VAL A 234 6.06 -4.89 18.90
CA VAL A 234 4.67 -5.16 19.35
C VAL A 234 4.23 -6.60 19.07
N GLY A 235 4.93 -7.28 18.15
CA GLY A 235 4.62 -8.63 17.70
C GLY A 235 3.66 -8.66 16.51
N THR A 236 3.85 -9.65 15.63
CA THR A 236 3.14 -9.79 14.35
C THR A 236 1.62 -9.72 14.47
N ALA A 237 1.01 -10.45 15.41
CA ALA A 237 -0.44 -10.48 15.53
C ALA A 237 -1.03 -9.10 15.87
N THR A 238 -0.39 -8.35 16.77
CA THR A 238 -0.82 -6.99 17.14
C THR A 238 -0.61 -6.03 15.98
N TRP A 239 0.53 -6.11 15.31
CA TRP A 239 0.84 -5.26 14.17
C TRP A 239 -0.17 -5.46 13.03
N GLN A 240 -0.43 -6.71 12.64
CA GLN A 240 -1.36 -7.03 11.57
C GLN A 240 -2.79 -6.60 11.90
N ALA A 241 -3.24 -6.78 13.14
CA ALA A 241 -4.56 -6.32 13.57
C ALA A 241 -4.72 -4.80 13.47
N ALA A 242 -3.64 -4.04 13.66
CA ALA A 242 -3.64 -2.59 13.65
C ALA A 242 -3.42 -1.96 12.25
N PHE A 243 -2.59 -2.58 11.40
CA PHE A 243 -2.06 -1.91 10.20
C PHE A 243 -2.26 -2.68 8.88
N ASP A 244 -2.73 -3.94 8.90
CA ASP A 244 -2.97 -4.75 7.68
C ASP A 244 -4.35 -4.49 7.05
N HIS A 245 -4.86 -3.29 7.17
CA HIS A 245 -6.12 -2.86 6.57
C HIS A 245 -6.07 -1.38 6.24
N ASN A 246 -7.08 -0.91 5.52
CA ASN A 246 -7.21 0.51 5.24
C ASN A 246 -7.56 1.29 6.51
N GLN A 247 -7.16 2.55 6.53
CA GLN A 247 -7.45 3.53 7.57
C GLN A 247 -8.09 4.78 6.94
N SER A 248 -8.79 5.55 7.77
CA SER A 248 -9.23 6.90 7.42
C SER A 248 -8.10 7.88 7.71
N ILE A 249 -8.04 8.98 6.94
CA ILE A 249 -7.17 10.13 7.26
C ILE A 249 -7.99 11.14 8.04
N ILE A 250 -7.39 11.74 9.07
CA ILE A 250 -8.03 12.69 9.98
C ILE A 250 -7.14 13.94 10.11
N LEU A 251 -7.79 15.10 10.09
CA LEU A 251 -7.21 16.41 10.40
C LEU A 251 -8.07 17.08 11.46
N ASP A 252 -7.44 17.58 12.51
CA ASP A 252 -8.14 18.36 13.53
C ASP A 252 -7.22 19.32 14.29
N LEU A 253 -7.88 20.19 15.05
CA LEU A 253 -7.23 21.09 15.98
C LEU A 253 -7.97 21.06 17.31
N ALA A 254 -7.61 20.13 18.19
CA ALA A 254 -8.17 20.04 19.53
C ALA A 254 -7.69 21.17 20.45
N MET A 255 -8.45 21.40 21.54
CA MET A 255 -8.14 22.36 22.59
C MET A 255 -8.15 21.71 23.97
N GLY A 256 -6.98 21.68 24.61
CA GLY A 256 -6.76 21.10 25.92
C GLY A 256 -6.54 19.60 25.86
N GLY A 257 -6.89 18.89 26.92
CA GLY A 257 -6.73 17.43 26.99
C GLY A 257 -5.39 16.97 27.56
N ALA A 258 -5.25 15.65 27.66
CA ALA A 258 -4.18 15.00 28.42
C ALA A 258 -2.78 15.35 27.89
N PHE A 259 -2.61 15.43 26.57
CA PHE A 259 -1.29 15.65 25.97
C PHE A 259 -0.77 17.09 26.21
N PRO A 260 -1.49 18.17 25.85
CA PRO A 260 -1.06 19.53 26.21
C PRO A 260 -0.83 19.72 27.72
N ASN A 261 -1.68 19.11 28.56
CA ASN A 261 -1.56 19.17 30.02
C ASN A 261 -0.29 18.50 30.52
N ALA A 262 0.04 17.31 30.00
CA ALA A 262 1.24 16.57 30.36
C ALA A 262 2.49 17.35 29.96
N ALA A 263 2.50 17.96 28.77
CA ALA A 263 3.63 18.73 28.27
C ALA A 263 3.92 19.99 29.10
N CYS A 264 2.88 20.72 29.54
CA CYS A 264 3.08 21.92 30.38
C CYS A 264 3.15 21.61 31.90
N GLY A 265 2.73 20.43 32.33
CA GLY A 265 2.53 20.11 33.75
C GLY A 265 1.41 20.93 34.41
N CYS A 266 0.40 21.32 33.63
CA CYS A 266 -0.64 22.29 34.00
C CYS A 266 -1.98 21.93 33.35
N THR A 267 -3.08 22.58 33.74
CA THR A 267 -4.36 22.45 33.03
C THR A 267 -4.47 23.48 31.92
N THR A 268 -4.82 23.02 30.72
CA THR A 268 -4.96 23.81 29.50
C THR A 268 -6.36 23.61 28.88
N PRO A 269 -6.85 24.56 28.07
CA PRO A 269 -6.29 25.89 27.85
C PRO A 269 -6.34 26.77 29.11
N THR A 270 -5.56 27.83 29.12
CA THR A 270 -5.53 28.81 30.23
C THR A 270 -6.32 30.06 29.86
N ALA A 271 -6.60 30.92 30.84
CA ALA A 271 -7.19 32.23 30.57
C ALA A 271 -6.31 33.15 29.69
N ALA A 272 -5.01 32.84 29.56
CA ALA A 272 -4.09 33.56 28.69
C ALA A 272 -4.02 32.98 27.27
N THR A 273 -4.62 31.80 27.01
CA THR A 273 -4.62 31.17 25.69
C THR A 273 -5.42 32.03 24.73
N THR A 274 -4.80 32.43 23.62
CA THR A 274 -5.41 33.36 22.66
C THR A 274 -6.16 32.61 21.57
N SER A 275 -7.37 33.07 21.25
CA SER A 275 -8.21 32.55 20.16
C SER A 275 -7.62 32.81 18.78
N GLY A 276 -7.99 32.00 17.79
CA GLY A 276 -7.72 32.23 16.37
C GLY A 276 -6.45 31.58 15.82
N GLY A 277 -5.78 30.72 16.59
CA GLY A 277 -4.75 29.85 16.01
C GLY A 277 -5.36 28.90 14.98
N THR A 278 -4.69 28.77 13.84
CA THR A 278 -5.17 28.05 12.66
C THR A 278 -4.15 27.02 12.20
N LEU A 279 -4.61 25.79 11.99
CA LEU A 279 -3.89 24.75 11.26
C LEU A 279 -4.21 24.91 9.78
N SER A 280 -3.21 25.30 8.97
CA SER A 280 -3.39 25.48 7.52
C SER A 280 -2.78 24.30 6.78
N VAL A 281 -3.51 23.74 5.82
CA VAL A 281 -3.12 22.54 5.07
C VAL A 281 -3.20 22.82 3.57
N ASP A 282 -2.06 22.77 2.89
CA ASP A 282 -1.93 22.99 1.44
C ASP A 282 -2.41 21.76 0.66
N TYR A 283 -2.00 20.57 1.10
CA TYR A 283 -2.52 19.33 0.54
C TYR A 283 -2.50 18.18 1.53
N VAL A 284 -3.30 17.16 1.23
CA VAL A 284 -3.16 15.79 1.76
C VAL A 284 -3.06 14.83 0.58
N ALA A 285 -2.08 13.94 0.62
CA ALA A 285 -1.90 12.93 -0.40
C ALA A 285 -1.52 11.58 0.21
N ALA A 286 -1.98 10.50 -0.44
CA ALA A 286 -1.57 9.15 -0.12
C ALA A 286 -1.16 8.40 -1.39
N TYR A 287 -0.04 7.71 -1.31
CA TYR A 287 0.54 6.96 -2.42
C TYR A 287 0.81 5.54 -1.99
N THR A 288 0.73 4.60 -2.92
CA THR A 288 1.16 3.22 -2.68
C THR A 288 2.16 2.76 -3.73
N THR A 289 3.15 1.98 -3.32
CA THR A 289 3.89 1.17 -4.29
C THR A 289 3.06 -0.06 -4.64
N THR A 290 3.34 -0.66 -5.78
CA THR A 290 2.91 -2.04 -6.03
C THR A 290 3.49 -2.92 -4.93
N GLY A 291 2.64 -3.69 -4.26
CA GLY A 291 3.10 -4.67 -3.28
C GLY A 291 4.08 -5.65 -3.88
N GLY A 292 5.37 -5.48 -3.59
CA GLY A 292 6.37 -6.53 -3.67
C GLY A 292 6.18 -7.44 -2.47
N ALA A 293 5.21 -8.35 -2.55
CA ALA A 293 5.25 -9.47 -1.65
C ALA A 293 6.67 -10.05 -1.75
N THR A 294 7.31 -10.33 -0.62
CA THR A 294 8.30 -11.40 -0.59
C THR A 294 7.59 -12.62 -1.17
N GLY A 295 7.76 -12.80 -2.48
CA GLY A 295 6.84 -13.51 -3.34
C GLY A 295 5.90 -12.58 -4.10
N SER A 296 6.40 -11.90 -5.15
CA SER A 296 5.61 -11.65 -6.36
C SER A 296 4.86 -12.92 -6.67
N THR A 297 3.63 -12.95 -6.22
CA THR A 297 2.59 -13.65 -6.89
C THR A 297 1.50 -12.56 -6.96
N THR A 298 1.19 -11.99 -8.13
CA THR A 298 0.26 -12.74 -8.98
C THR A 298 0.32 -14.19 -8.57
N GLN A 299 -0.42 -14.59 -7.52
CA GLN A 299 -0.80 -15.99 -7.50
C GLN A 299 -1.82 -16.00 -8.60
N ALA A 300 -1.22 -16.07 -9.79
CA ALA A 300 -1.85 -16.08 -11.05
C ALA A 300 -2.78 -17.25 -10.90
N LEU A 301 -4.05 -17.00 -11.15
CA LEU A 301 -4.85 -18.04 -11.77
C LEU A 301 -3.92 -18.71 -12.81
N PRO A 302 -3.59 -20.00 -12.66
CA PRO A 302 -2.53 -20.61 -13.44
C PRO A 302 -2.87 -20.50 -14.93
N GLY A 303 -1.92 -20.04 -15.75
CA GLY A 303 -2.10 -19.90 -17.19
C GLY A 303 -2.62 -18.53 -17.64
N THR A 304 -3.38 -18.52 -18.74
CA THR A 304 -3.72 -17.33 -19.55
C THR A 304 -5.01 -16.64 -19.08
N TRP A 305 -5.16 -16.38 -17.79
CA TRP A 305 -6.35 -15.71 -17.26
C TRP A 305 -6.27 -14.20 -17.42
N ALA A 306 -7.26 -13.60 -18.09
CA ALA A 306 -7.36 -12.16 -18.28
C ALA A 306 -8.54 -11.60 -17.49
N GLN A 307 -8.36 -10.45 -16.85
CA GLN A 307 -9.46 -9.76 -16.18
C GLN A 307 -10.53 -9.39 -17.21
N CYS A 308 -11.75 -9.83 -16.99
CA CYS A 308 -12.89 -9.61 -17.89
C CYS A 308 -13.94 -8.65 -17.32
N ALA A 309 -13.95 -8.43 -16.01
CA ALA A 309 -14.81 -7.43 -15.36
C ALA A 309 -14.31 -7.08 -13.95
N ALA A 310 -14.56 -5.84 -13.51
CA ALA A 310 -14.51 -5.47 -12.09
C ALA A 310 -15.72 -6.04 -11.32
N GLU A 311 -15.65 -6.08 -9.99
CA GLU A 311 -16.79 -6.46 -9.14
C GLU A 311 -18.03 -5.60 -9.47
N ASN A 312 -19.19 -6.26 -9.53
CA ASN A 312 -20.47 -5.75 -10.02
C ASN A 312 -20.57 -5.47 -11.53
N GLY A 313 -19.51 -5.73 -12.29
CA GLY A 313 -19.53 -5.72 -13.75
C GLY A 313 -20.13 -6.99 -14.38
N THR A 314 -20.10 -7.07 -15.70
CA THR A 314 -20.44 -8.30 -16.45
C THR A 314 -19.23 -8.79 -17.22
N CYS A 315 -18.79 -10.01 -16.94
CA CYS A 315 -17.68 -10.66 -17.64
C CYS A 315 -18.19 -11.25 -18.97
N ALA A 316 -17.77 -10.67 -20.09
CA ALA A 316 -18.10 -11.18 -21.43
C ALA A 316 -17.13 -12.29 -21.86
N LEU A 317 -17.66 -13.37 -22.45
CA LEU A 317 -16.93 -14.59 -22.79
C LEU A 317 -17.15 -14.97 -24.25
N ASN A 318 -16.10 -15.43 -24.93
CA ASN A 318 -16.22 -16.01 -26.27
C ASN A 318 -16.37 -17.52 -26.17
N GLY A 319 -17.61 -17.99 -25.98
CA GLY A 319 -17.93 -19.40 -25.78
C GLY A 319 -18.03 -19.78 -24.30
N THR A 320 -17.74 -21.03 -23.97
CA THR A 320 -17.76 -21.55 -22.59
C THR A 320 -16.35 -21.49 -21.99
N SER A 321 -16.19 -20.73 -20.91
CA SER A 321 -14.90 -20.56 -20.23
C SER A 321 -15.08 -20.64 -18.72
N ALA A 322 -14.01 -21.04 -18.04
CA ALA A 322 -13.96 -20.90 -16.59
C ALA A 322 -13.75 -19.41 -16.24
N VAL A 323 -14.43 -18.96 -15.19
CA VAL A 323 -14.36 -17.60 -14.68
C VAL A 323 -14.03 -17.68 -13.20
N ALA A 324 -13.02 -16.94 -12.79
CA ALA A 324 -12.62 -16.81 -11.39
C ALA A 324 -13.03 -15.43 -10.87
N PHE A 325 -13.66 -15.39 -9.71
CA PHE A 325 -14.03 -14.17 -9.02
C PHE A 325 -13.29 -14.13 -7.68
N GLY A 326 -12.54 -13.06 -7.42
CA GLY A 326 -11.77 -12.98 -6.20
C GLY A 326 -10.67 -11.93 -6.22
N ALA A 327 -9.89 -11.93 -5.16
CA ALA A 327 -8.74 -11.06 -4.94
C ALA A 327 -7.75 -11.78 -4.01
N ASN A 328 -6.48 -11.34 -4.00
CA ASN A 328 -5.48 -11.77 -3.02
C ASN A 328 -5.33 -13.30 -2.90
N GLY A 329 -5.38 -14.03 -4.02
CA GLY A 329 -5.22 -15.50 -4.06
C GLY A 329 -6.44 -16.32 -3.61
N ARG A 330 -7.53 -15.67 -3.23
CA ARG A 330 -8.80 -16.34 -2.87
C ARG A 330 -9.81 -16.08 -3.97
N PHE A 331 -10.10 -17.12 -4.74
CA PHE A 331 -11.04 -17.08 -5.84
C PHE A 331 -12.10 -18.14 -5.67
N ASN A 332 -13.34 -17.77 -5.95
CA ASN A 332 -14.40 -18.72 -6.25
C ASN A 332 -14.54 -18.82 -7.76
N TYR A 333 -14.85 -20.01 -8.24
CA TYR A 333 -14.84 -20.32 -9.67
C TYR A 333 -16.22 -20.70 -10.13
N THR A 334 -16.55 -20.32 -11.36
CA THR A 334 -17.72 -20.85 -12.07
C THR A 334 -17.36 -21.13 -13.52
N THR A 335 -18.21 -21.86 -14.22
CA THR A 335 -18.13 -22.01 -15.67
C THR A 335 -19.33 -21.30 -16.28
N ALA A 336 -19.08 -20.44 -17.27
CA ALA A 336 -20.13 -19.66 -17.91
C ALA A 336 -19.96 -19.65 -19.43
N THR A 337 -21.08 -19.47 -20.14
CA THR A 337 -21.13 -19.41 -21.60
C THR A 337 -21.63 -18.04 -22.03
N GLY A 338 -20.87 -17.36 -22.89
CA GLY A 338 -21.23 -16.05 -23.43
C GLY A 338 -21.04 -14.88 -22.46
N SER A 339 -21.57 -14.95 -21.23
CA SER A 339 -21.27 -13.96 -20.18
C SER A 339 -21.64 -14.46 -18.78
N THR A 340 -21.11 -13.80 -17.74
CA THR A 340 -21.55 -14.00 -16.35
C THR A 340 -21.46 -12.70 -15.52
N PRO A 341 -22.42 -12.40 -14.64
CA PRO A 341 -22.34 -11.26 -13.73
C PRO A 341 -21.22 -11.45 -12.70
N CYS A 342 -20.38 -10.43 -12.52
CA CYS A 342 -19.22 -10.47 -11.64
C CYS A 342 -19.56 -10.07 -10.20
N THR A 343 -20.42 -10.85 -9.54
CA THR A 343 -20.98 -10.49 -8.22
C THR A 343 -20.82 -11.59 -7.19
N THR A 344 -20.81 -11.21 -5.91
CA THR A 344 -20.88 -12.15 -4.78
C THR A 344 -22.16 -13.00 -4.79
N GLY A 345 -23.24 -12.53 -5.43
CA GLY A 345 -24.46 -13.31 -5.60
C GLY A 345 -24.30 -14.51 -6.55
N VAL A 346 -23.38 -14.42 -7.53
CA VAL A 346 -23.11 -15.50 -8.50
C VAL A 346 -22.00 -16.43 -8.01
N PHE A 347 -20.96 -15.86 -7.39
CA PHE A 347 -19.73 -16.60 -7.03
C PHE A 347 -19.57 -16.86 -5.53
N GLY A 348 -20.41 -16.28 -4.67
CA GLY A 348 -20.12 -16.16 -3.24
C GLY A 348 -19.06 -15.09 -2.97
N ASP A 349 -18.78 -14.81 -1.69
CA ASP A 349 -17.76 -13.83 -1.29
C ASP A 349 -16.47 -14.53 -0.80
N PRO A 350 -15.47 -14.72 -1.68
CA PRO A 350 -14.20 -15.39 -1.32
C PRO A 350 -13.29 -14.53 -0.44
N SER A 351 -13.56 -13.23 -0.31
CA SER A 351 -12.74 -12.30 0.47
C SER A 351 -13.59 -11.10 0.91
N SER A 352 -14.24 -11.27 2.06
CA SER A 352 -15.12 -10.25 2.63
C SER A 352 -14.37 -8.98 3.00
N GLY A 353 -14.96 -7.82 2.68
CA GLY A 353 -14.32 -6.51 2.86
C GLY A 353 -13.28 -6.14 1.80
N VAL A 354 -13.00 -7.02 0.82
CA VAL A 354 -12.02 -6.80 -0.25
C VAL A 354 -12.73 -6.64 -1.60
N VAL A 355 -12.33 -5.63 -2.38
CA VAL A 355 -12.80 -5.44 -3.75
C VAL A 355 -12.26 -6.55 -4.64
N LYS A 356 -13.14 -7.22 -5.37
CA LYS A 356 -12.82 -8.39 -6.19
C LYS A 356 -12.84 -8.04 -7.68
N SER A 357 -12.45 -9.00 -8.51
CA SER A 357 -12.61 -8.91 -9.97
C SER A 357 -12.84 -10.28 -10.56
N CYS A 358 -13.42 -10.29 -11.77
CA CYS A 358 -13.58 -11.50 -12.56
C CYS A 358 -12.46 -11.63 -13.59
N TYR A 359 -11.98 -12.84 -13.74
CA TYR A 359 -10.96 -13.22 -14.67
C TYR A 359 -11.48 -14.41 -15.49
N ALA A 360 -11.34 -14.35 -16.80
CA ALA A 360 -11.69 -15.44 -17.70
C ALA A 360 -10.41 -16.05 -18.28
N GLU A 361 -10.37 -17.36 -18.39
CA GLU A 361 -9.27 -18.06 -19.07
C GLU A 361 -9.32 -17.70 -20.57
N THR A 362 -8.31 -16.99 -21.08
CA THR A 362 -8.20 -16.77 -22.53
C THR A 362 -7.84 -18.11 -23.16
N ALA A 363 -8.57 -18.49 -24.21
CA ALA A 363 -8.33 -19.73 -24.94
C ALA A 363 -6.83 -19.94 -25.26
N PRO A 364 -6.31 -21.16 -25.14
CA PRO A 364 -4.87 -21.40 -25.26
C PRO A 364 -4.34 -21.06 -26.67
N PRO A 365 -3.09 -20.55 -26.78
CA PRO A 365 -2.36 -20.59 -28.04
C PRO A 365 -2.08 -22.06 -28.45
N ALA A 366 -1.85 -22.22 -29.74
CA ALA A 366 -1.81 -23.45 -30.52
C ALA A 366 -1.17 -24.72 -29.89
N THR A 367 -1.60 -25.85 -30.45
CA THR A 367 -1.28 -27.26 -30.17
C THR A 367 0.19 -27.70 -30.31
N ASN A 368 1.18 -26.81 -30.19
CA ASN A 368 2.60 -27.11 -30.45
C ASN A 368 3.51 -27.18 -29.21
N ILE A 369 2.99 -27.01 -28.00
CA ILE A 369 3.77 -27.02 -26.74
C ILE A 369 3.35 -28.18 -25.80
N TRP A 370 2.23 -28.83 -26.10
CA TRP A 370 1.62 -29.89 -25.29
C TRP A 370 1.79 -31.26 -25.96
N SER A 371 2.43 -32.19 -25.26
CA SER A 371 2.63 -33.56 -25.73
C SER A 371 1.64 -34.49 -25.03
N SER A 372 0.90 -35.31 -25.78
CA SER A 372 0.02 -36.33 -25.19
C SER A 372 0.85 -37.31 -24.35
N CYS A 373 0.42 -37.54 -23.11
CA CYS A 373 1.10 -38.43 -22.17
C CYS A 373 0.24 -39.63 -21.75
N ALA A 374 -1.08 -39.55 -21.83
CA ALA A 374 -1.98 -40.64 -21.48
C ALA A 374 -3.38 -40.47 -22.09
N SER A 375 -4.05 -41.57 -22.44
CA SER A 375 -5.48 -41.55 -22.73
C SER A 375 -6.32 -41.52 -21.44
N GLU A 376 -7.59 -41.15 -21.53
CA GLU A 376 -8.53 -41.21 -20.41
C GLU A 376 -8.53 -42.59 -19.73
N ASN A 377 -8.47 -42.58 -18.39
CA ASN A 377 -8.29 -43.73 -17.50
C ASN A 377 -6.90 -44.39 -17.44
N ALA A 378 -5.92 -43.88 -18.19
CA ALA A 378 -4.51 -44.26 -18.02
C ALA A 378 -3.78 -43.35 -17.01
N THR A 379 -2.49 -43.60 -16.77
CA THR A 379 -1.65 -42.75 -15.91
C THR A 379 -0.66 -41.96 -16.75
N CYS A 380 -0.63 -40.64 -16.57
CA CYS A 380 0.36 -39.75 -17.17
C CYS A 380 1.60 -39.71 -16.25
N SER A 381 2.69 -40.38 -16.64
CA SER A 381 3.91 -40.49 -15.83
C SER A 381 4.99 -39.51 -16.28
N PHE A 382 5.69 -38.89 -15.32
CA PHE A 382 6.78 -37.95 -15.57
C PHE A 382 7.70 -37.87 -14.35
N SER A 383 8.80 -37.10 -14.40
CA SER A 383 9.67 -36.89 -13.24
C SER A 383 9.60 -35.43 -12.77
N GLY A 384 9.79 -35.19 -11.47
CA GLY A 384 9.63 -33.85 -10.89
C GLY A 384 8.16 -33.44 -10.77
N VAL A 385 7.91 -32.13 -10.64
CA VAL A 385 6.57 -31.54 -10.54
C VAL A 385 6.20 -30.93 -11.88
N MET A 386 5.14 -31.43 -12.53
CA MET A 386 4.70 -30.96 -13.86
C MET A 386 3.21 -30.63 -13.86
N THR A 387 2.80 -29.75 -14.78
CA THR A 387 1.39 -29.45 -15.06
C THR A 387 0.88 -30.35 -16.19
N VAL A 388 -0.29 -30.95 -15.95
CA VAL A 388 -0.99 -31.83 -16.89
C VAL A 388 -2.32 -31.21 -17.29
N ALA A 389 -2.59 -31.18 -18.59
CA ALA A 389 -3.90 -30.84 -19.15
C ALA A 389 -4.68 -32.12 -19.44
N TYR A 390 -5.96 -32.20 -19.05
CA TYR A 390 -6.87 -33.32 -19.30
C TYR A 390 -8.10 -32.83 -20.05
N GLY A 391 -8.41 -33.38 -21.22
CA GLY A 391 -9.57 -32.94 -22.01
C GLY A 391 -9.54 -33.31 -23.48
N ALA A 392 -10.41 -32.67 -24.26
CA ALA A 392 -10.53 -32.85 -25.71
C ALA A 392 -11.22 -31.64 -26.36
N ALA A 393 -11.03 -31.46 -27.67
CA ALA A 393 -11.76 -30.50 -28.50
C ALA A 393 -11.80 -29.05 -27.98
N GLY A 394 -10.69 -28.60 -27.35
CA GLY A 394 -10.59 -27.24 -26.80
C GLY A 394 -11.13 -27.09 -25.37
N SER A 395 -11.69 -28.15 -24.78
CA SER A 395 -12.16 -28.18 -23.39
C SER A 395 -11.23 -29.04 -22.53
N TYR A 396 -10.43 -28.39 -21.68
CA TYR A 396 -9.43 -29.02 -20.84
C TYR A 396 -9.54 -28.56 -19.38
N ARG A 397 -9.10 -29.41 -18.45
CA ARG A 397 -8.90 -29.11 -17.03
C ARG A 397 -7.45 -29.45 -16.66
N TYR A 398 -6.90 -28.79 -15.64
CA TYR A 398 -5.47 -28.87 -15.35
C TYR A 398 -5.21 -29.29 -13.92
N ALA A 399 -4.08 -29.96 -13.70
CA ALA A 399 -3.58 -30.27 -12.37
C ALA A 399 -2.05 -30.31 -12.38
N THR A 400 -1.45 -29.89 -11.27
CA THR A 400 0.00 -30.00 -11.04
C THR A 400 0.25 -31.15 -10.07
N ALA A 401 1.11 -32.09 -10.44
CA ALA A 401 1.41 -33.26 -9.61
C ALA A 401 2.91 -33.59 -9.62
N PRO A 402 3.46 -34.22 -8.57
CA PRO A 402 4.80 -34.79 -8.58
C PRO A 402 4.81 -36.22 -9.15
N GLY A 403 5.75 -36.52 -10.05
CA GLY A 403 6.05 -37.88 -10.55
C GLY A 403 5.00 -38.52 -11.48
N GLY A 404 3.78 -38.00 -11.54
CA GLY A 404 2.73 -38.50 -12.41
C GLY A 404 1.34 -38.19 -11.87
N THR A 405 0.32 -38.42 -12.70
CA THR A 405 -1.09 -38.27 -12.27
C THR A 405 -2.03 -39.19 -13.07
N PRO A 406 -3.07 -39.77 -12.42
CA PRO A 406 -4.11 -40.52 -13.12
C PRO A 406 -4.94 -39.62 -14.04
N CYS A 407 -5.06 -40.00 -15.31
CA CYS A 407 -5.75 -39.25 -16.35
C CYS A 407 -7.28 -39.47 -16.31
N THR A 408 -7.95 -39.00 -15.27
CA THR A 408 -9.36 -39.34 -15.01
C THR A 408 -10.24 -38.15 -14.62
N ASN A 409 -11.55 -38.30 -14.81
CA ASN A 409 -12.55 -37.38 -14.27
C ASN A 409 -12.50 -37.25 -12.74
N ALA A 410 -12.02 -38.27 -12.03
CA ALA A 410 -11.91 -38.20 -10.57
C ALA A 410 -10.79 -37.24 -10.12
N VAL A 411 -9.73 -37.12 -10.92
CA VAL A 411 -8.59 -36.25 -10.62
C VAL A 411 -8.85 -34.84 -11.14
N PHE A 412 -9.35 -34.72 -12.37
CA PHE A 412 -9.44 -33.44 -13.06
C PHE A 412 -10.87 -32.86 -13.09
N GLY A 413 -11.90 -33.65 -12.82
CA GLY A 413 -13.29 -33.35 -13.22
C GLY A 413 -13.54 -33.69 -14.70
N ASP A 414 -14.80 -33.65 -15.14
CA ASP A 414 -15.12 -33.84 -16.56
C ASP A 414 -15.18 -32.49 -17.29
N PRO A 415 -14.20 -32.13 -18.15
CA PRO A 415 -14.27 -30.92 -18.97
C PRO A 415 -15.33 -31.01 -20.07
N ILE A 416 -15.65 -32.21 -20.55
CA ILE A 416 -16.53 -32.39 -21.70
C ILE A 416 -17.30 -33.72 -21.59
N PRO A 417 -18.43 -33.73 -20.85
CA PRO A 417 -19.24 -34.93 -20.63
C PRO A 417 -19.65 -35.60 -21.93
N GLY A 418 -19.54 -36.92 -21.99
CA GLY A 418 -19.89 -37.73 -23.17
C GLY A 418 -18.84 -37.74 -24.28
N THR A 419 -17.70 -37.06 -24.11
CA THR A 419 -16.57 -37.07 -25.05
C THR A 419 -15.34 -37.71 -24.41
N ALA A 420 -14.63 -38.54 -25.19
CA ALA A 420 -13.38 -39.18 -24.77
C ALA A 420 -12.25 -38.14 -24.67
N LYS A 421 -11.47 -38.21 -23.59
CA LYS A 421 -10.43 -37.23 -23.24
C LYS A 421 -9.03 -37.82 -23.26
N SER A 422 -8.03 -36.98 -23.13
CA SER A 422 -6.62 -37.40 -22.98
C SER A 422 -5.86 -36.39 -22.13
N CYS A 423 -4.74 -36.83 -21.57
CA CYS A 423 -3.81 -36.02 -20.81
C CYS A 423 -2.62 -35.60 -21.65
N TYR A 424 -2.13 -34.39 -21.41
CA TYR A 424 -1.02 -33.78 -22.10
C TYR A 424 -0.06 -33.13 -21.10
N LEU A 425 1.24 -33.27 -21.32
CA LEU A 425 2.32 -32.62 -20.57
C LEU A 425 2.87 -31.43 -21.34
N VAL A 426 3.25 -30.38 -20.62
CA VAL A 426 4.11 -29.32 -21.18
C VAL A 426 5.47 -29.94 -21.49
N GLY A 427 5.82 -30.01 -22.78
CA GLY A 427 7.05 -30.64 -23.26
C GLY A 427 8.24 -29.67 -23.39
N PRO A 428 9.44 -30.17 -23.74
CA PRO A 428 10.59 -29.33 -24.11
C PRO A 428 10.25 -28.45 -25.33
N PRO A 429 11.03 -27.38 -25.61
CA PRO A 429 10.75 -26.50 -26.73
C PRO A 429 10.84 -27.31 -28.04
N PRO A 430 9.92 -27.11 -28.99
CA PRO A 430 9.81 -27.99 -30.16
C PRO A 430 10.99 -27.89 -31.15
N SER A 431 11.87 -26.89 -31.02
CA SER A 431 13.15 -26.85 -31.75
C SER A 431 14.09 -25.74 -31.21
N PHE A 432 15.37 -26.05 -31.04
CA PHE A 432 16.42 -25.06 -30.72
C PHE A 432 16.79 -24.13 -31.90
N THR A 433 16.10 -24.22 -33.04
CA THR A 433 16.38 -23.36 -34.21
C THR A 433 15.82 -21.94 -34.09
N THR A 434 14.81 -21.73 -33.25
CA THR A 434 14.23 -20.39 -32.98
C THR A 434 14.71 -19.79 -31.67
N TRP A 435 15.35 -20.59 -30.83
CA TRP A 435 15.88 -20.19 -29.53
C TRP A 435 17.38 -19.96 -29.62
N THR A 436 17.83 -18.84 -29.08
CA THR A 436 19.24 -18.47 -29.04
C THR A 436 19.86 -18.96 -27.74
N THR A 437 20.82 -19.90 -27.81
CA THR A 437 21.64 -20.25 -26.65
C THR A 437 22.48 -19.04 -26.24
N CYS A 438 22.36 -18.62 -24.98
CA CYS A 438 22.96 -17.37 -24.51
C CYS A 438 23.99 -17.52 -23.39
N ALA A 439 23.91 -18.59 -22.59
CA ALA A 439 24.87 -18.83 -21.53
C ALA A 439 24.91 -20.31 -21.11
N ALA A 440 26.08 -20.78 -20.69
CA ALA A 440 26.20 -22.01 -19.92
C ALA A 440 25.83 -21.76 -18.45
N GLU A 441 25.58 -22.83 -17.68
CA GLU A 441 25.35 -22.78 -16.24
C GLU A 441 26.45 -21.97 -15.53
N ASN A 442 26.01 -21.05 -14.66
CA ASN A 442 26.80 -20.01 -13.99
C ASN A 442 27.26 -18.83 -14.84
N GLY A 443 26.84 -18.76 -16.10
CA GLY A 443 26.99 -17.57 -16.95
C GLY A 443 25.84 -16.57 -16.83
N THR A 444 25.90 -15.52 -17.64
CA THR A 444 24.81 -14.51 -17.75
C THR A 444 24.26 -14.51 -19.16
N CYS A 445 22.97 -14.84 -19.29
CA CYS A 445 22.24 -14.80 -20.55
C CYS A 445 21.84 -13.35 -20.84
N SER A 446 22.42 -12.72 -21.86
CA SER A 446 22.19 -11.29 -22.15
C SER A 446 21.42 -11.10 -23.45
N PHE A 447 20.38 -10.26 -23.43
CA PHE A 447 19.55 -9.91 -24.58
C PHE A 447 18.83 -8.58 -24.36
N SER A 448 18.37 -7.93 -25.43
CA SER A 448 17.60 -6.68 -25.34
C SER A 448 16.09 -6.95 -25.35
N GLY A 449 15.31 -6.19 -24.58
CA GLY A 449 13.86 -6.38 -24.50
C GLY A 449 13.47 -7.52 -23.56
N THR A 450 12.20 -7.91 -23.60
CA THR A 450 11.64 -8.99 -22.78
C THR A 450 11.58 -10.27 -23.62
N HIS A 451 12.25 -11.31 -23.15
CA HIS A 451 12.31 -12.61 -23.81
C HIS A 451 11.96 -13.72 -22.84
N GLU A 452 11.42 -14.80 -23.38
CA GLU A 452 11.29 -16.05 -22.63
C GLU A 452 12.66 -16.73 -22.58
N VAL A 453 13.05 -17.25 -21.42
CA VAL A 453 14.34 -17.92 -21.20
C VAL A 453 14.09 -19.32 -20.64
N ALA A 454 14.64 -20.33 -21.30
CA ALA A 454 14.66 -21.71 -20.84
C ALA A 454 16.03 -22.03 -20.23
N TYR A 455 16.05 -22.63 -19.05
CA TYR A 455 17.26 -23.14 -18.39
C TYR A 455 17.15 -24.63 -18.17
N GLY A 456 18.12 -25.41 -18.64
CA GLY A 456 18.07 -26.86 -18.46
C GLY A 456 18.97 -27.65 -19.39
N ALA A 457 18.77 -28.97 -19.39
CA ALA A 457 19.48 -29.93 -20.21
C ALA A 457 18.64 -31.21 -20.39
N ASN A 458 18.95 -32.00 -21.43
CA ASN A 458 18.40 -33.36 -21.63
C ASN A 458 16.86 -33.45 -21.57
N GLY A 459 16.16 -32.43 -22.05
CA GLY A 459 14.69 -32.39 -22.07
C GLY A 459 14.04 -31.93 -20.75
N GLN A 460 14.84 -31.60 -19.75
CA GLN A 460 14.39 -31.04 -18.47
C GLN A 460 14.73 -29.55 -18.44
N TYR A 461 13.71 -28.70 -18.55
CA TYR A 461 13.87 -27.26 -18.62
C TYR A 461 12.90 -26.56 -17.67
N VAL A 462 13.38 -25.48 -17.06
CA VAL A 462 12.56 -24.50 -16.35
C VAL A 462 12.59 -23.21 -17.16
N TYR A 463 11.43 -22.58 -17.30
CA TYR A 463 11.25 -21.38 -18.11
C TYR A 463 10.98 -20.18 -17.22
N GLY A 464 11.37 -18.99 -17.68
CA GLY A 464 11.02 -17.72 -17.06
C GLY A 464 11.07 -16.58 -18.07
N SER A 465 10.32 -15.50 -17.82
CA SER A 465 10.35 -14.30 -18.66
C SER A 465 11.24 -13.25 -18.02
N PHE A 466 12.21 -12.72 -18.77
CA PHE A 466 13.19 -11.77 -18.25
C PHE A 466 13.36 -10.60 -19.22
N SER A 467 13.75 -9.44 -18.68
CA SER A 467 14.00 -8.23 -19.47
C SER A 467 15.46 -7.79 -19.33
N GLY A 468 16.16 -7.59 -20.44
CA GLY A 468 17.56 -7.16 -20.44
C GLY A 468 18.60 -8.27 -20.15
N GLY A 469 18.15 -9.49 -19.87
CA GLY A 469 18.98 -10.65 -19.57
C GLY A 469 18.68 -11.29 -18.22
N THR A 470 19.35 -12.39 -17.91
CA THR A 470 19.20 -13.13 -16.64
C THR A 470 20.42 -14.01 -16.30
N PRO A 471 20.79 -14.18 -15.01
CA PRO A 471 21.80 -15.15 -14.61
C PRO A 471 21.36 -16.58 -14.89
N CYS A 472 22.20 -17.34 -15.59
CA CYS A 472 21.92 -18.72 -15.96
C CYS A 472 22.31 -19.70 -14.85
N THR A 473 21.59 -19.69 -13.73
CA THR A 473 21.97 -20.42 -12.51
C THR A 473 20.82 -21.18 -11.89
N ASN A 474 21.17 -22.19 -11.07
CA ASN A 474 20.19 -22.90 -10.24
C ASN A 474 19.52 -22.00 -9.20
N GLY A 475 20.15 -20.87 -8.84
CA GLY A 475 19.54 -19.88 -7.94
C GLY A 475 18.36 -19.14 -8.58
N VAL A 476 18.36 -18.97 -9.91
CA VAL A 476 17.31 -18.25 -10.64
C VAL A 476 16.20 -19.19 -11.12
N PHE A 477 16.58 -20.37 -11.62
CA PHE A 477 15.67 -21.30 -12.28
C PHE A 477 15.42 -22.61 -11.51
N GLY A 478 16.05 -22.80 -10.35
CA GLY A 478 16.14 -24.13 -9.72
C GLY A 478 17.09 -25.06 -10.48
N ASP A 479 17.23 -26.32 -10.03
CA ASP A 479 18.09 -27.31 -10.69
C ASP A 479 17.25 -28.37 -11.44
N PRO A 480 16.87 -28.10 -12.70
CA PRO A 480 16.01 -29.01 -13.47
C PRO A 480 16.68 -30.31 -13.90
N ALA A 481 18.02 -30.37 -13.87
CA ALA A 481 18.79 -31.52 -14.32
C ALA A 481 20.01 -31.73 -13.40
N THR A 482 19.75 -32.21 -12.18
CA THR A 482 20.78 -32.37 -11.14
C THR A 482 21.94 -33.26 -11.59
N GLY A 483 23.17 -32.78 -11.36
CA GLY A 483 24.39 -33.47 -11.79
C GLY A 483 24.71 -33.36 -13.28
N THR A 484 23.90 -32.64 -14.06
CA THR A 484 24.12 -32.39 -15.49
C THR A 484 24.39 -30.89 -15.73
N PRO A 485 25.41 -30.52 -16.54
CA PRO A 485 25.62 -29.14 -16.96
C PRO A 485 24.43 -28.61 -17.77
N LYS A 486 23.90 -27.45 -17.37
CA LYS A 486 22.74 -26.81 -18.01
C LYS A 486 23.13 -25.61 -18.86
N TYR A 487 22.19 -25.17 -19.70
CA TYR A 487 22.34 -23.99 -20.55
C TYR A 487 21.08 -23.15 -20.53
N CYS A 488 21.24 -21.85 -20.78
CA CYS A 488 20.15 -20.93 -21.03
C CYS A 488 19.96 -20.69 -22.51
N TYR A 489 18.70 -20.60 -22.90
CA TYR A 489 18.23 -20.30 -24.23
C TYR A 489 17.18 -19.20 -24.11
N TYR A 490 17.14 -18.23 -25.02
CA TYR A 490 16.06 -17.24 -25.07
C TYR A 490 15.45 -17.12 -26.47
N GLN A 491 14.19 -16.70 -26.58
CA GLN A 491 13.51 -16.42 -27.87
C GLN A 491 12.73 -15.12 -27.82
#